data_AF-X0TXK5-F1
#
_entry.id   AF-X0TXK5-F1
#
_cell.length_a   1.000
_cell.length_b   1.000
_cell.length_c   1.000
_cell.angle_alpha   90.00
_cell.angle_beta   90.00
_cell.angle_gamma   90.00
#
_symmetry.space_group_name_H-M   'P 1'
#
loop_
_entity.id
_entity.type
_entity.pdbx_description
1 polymer ?
#
loop_
_entity_poly.entity_id
_entity_poly.type
_entity_poly.pdbx_seq_one_letter_code
_entity_poly.pdbx_strand_id
1 'polypeptide(L)' 'MVKRLEFRALIVIGDDDMLHYAAYLSQQGVPIIAIPKTIHNNIHGTDYTLGFSTGLARGVSFIHELRALA' A
#
# COMPACT_ATOMS: atom_id res chain seq x y z
N MET A 1 -21.30 4.98 7.59
CA MET A 1 -21.05 5.58 6.27
C MET A 1 -21.32 4.60 5.13
N VAL A 2 -20.63 3.46 5.06
CA VAL A 2 -20.82 2.43 4.01
C VAL A 2 -22.29 2.00 3.85
N LYS A 3 -22.97 1.63 4.93
CA LYS A 3 -24.41 1.27 4.90
C LYS A 3 -25.33 2.43 4.50
N ARG A 4 -24.95 3.67 4.80
CA ARG A 4 -25.74 4.88 4.49
C ARG A 4 -25.63 5.27 3.02
N LEU A 5 -24.49 4.96 2.40
CA LEU A 5 -24.18 5.28 1.00
C LEU A 5 -24.44 4.08 0.07
N GLU A 6 -25.04 3.00 0.59
CA GLU A 6 -25.38 1.77 -0.16
C GLU A 6 -24.19 1.12 -0.88
N PHE A 7 -22.98 1.30 -0.36
CA PHE A 7 -21.79 0.66 -0.91
C PHE A 7 -21.71 -0.82 -0.48
N ARG A 8 -21.41 -1.68 -1.46
CA ARG A 8 -21.34 -3.14 -1.27
C ARG A 8 -20.01 -3.62 -0.68
N ALA A 9 -18.95 -2.86 -0.85
CA ALA A 9 -17.60 -3.15 -0.34
C ALA A 9 -16.75 -1.88 -0.34
N LEU A 10 -15.64 -1.92 0.40
CA LEU A 10 -14.61 -0.89 0.38
C LEU A 10 -13.30 -1.50 -0.13
N ILE A 11 -12.65 -0.80 -1.07
CA ILE A 11 -11.29 -1.13 -1.49
C ILE A 11 -10.35 -0.19 -0.74
N VAL A 12 -9.45 -0.74 0.08
CA VAL A 12 -8.47 0.02 0.85
C VAL A 12 -7.10 -0.18 0.22
N ILE A 13 -6.44 0.92 -0.13
CA ILE A 13 -5.11 0.89 -0.76
C ILE A 13 -4.14 1.67 0.13
N GLY A 14 -3.23 0.99 0.79
CA GLY A 14 -2.40 1.63 1.80
C GLY A 14 -1.23 0.81 2.32
N ASP A 15 -0.52 1.42 3.25
CA ASP A 15 0.55 0.80 4.02
C ASP A 15 -0.01 -0.01 5.20
N ASP A 16 0.88 -0.54 6.03
CA ASP A 16 0.55 -1.45 7.13
C ASP A 16 -0.48 -0.85 8.11
N ASP A 17 -0.35 0.43 8.48
CA ASP A 17 -1.29 1.10 9.38
C ASP A 17 -2.69 1.16 8.80
N MET A 18 -2.80 1.49 7.51
CA MET A 18 -4.09 1.55 6.81
C MET A 18 -4.72 0.16 6.67
N LEU A 19 -3.90 -0.88 6.45
CA LEU A 19 -4.37 -2.27 6.38
C LEU A 19 -4.84 -2.79 7.74
N HIS A 20 -4.19 -2.39 8.84
CA HIS A 20 -4.66 -2.70 10.20
C HIS A 20 -6.03 -2.07 10.48
N TYR A 21 -6.24 -0.81 10.07
CA TYR A 21 -7.55 -0.18 10.19
C TYR A 21 -8.60 -0.84 9.29
N ALA A 22 -8.21 -1.26 8.09
CA ALA A 22 -9.07 -2.02 7.19
C ALA A 22 -9.50 -3.36 7.82
N ALA A 23 -8.58 -4.07 8.47
CA ALA A 23 -8.88 -5.30 9.19
C ALA A 23 -9.86 -5.05 10.35
N TYR A 24 -9.66 -3.98 11.13
CA TYR A 24 -10.59 -3.58 12.19
C TYR A 24 -12.00 -3.34 11.64
N LEU A 25 -12.15 -2.56 10.55
CA LEU A 25 -13.46 -2.33 9.93
C LEU A 25 -14.07 -3.62 9.39
N SER A 26 -13.25 -4.53 8.88
CA SER A 26 -13.72 -5.83 8.40
C SER A 26 -14.29 -6.68 9.52
N GLN A 27 -13.66 -6.69 10.69
CA GLN A 27 -14.19 -7.33 11.91
C GLN A 27 -15.53 -6.74 12.36
N GLN A 28 -15.80 -5.46 12.06
CA GLN A 28 -17.09 -4.81 12.31
C GLN A 28 -18.14 -5.10 11.21
N GLY A 29 -17.87 -6.05 10.31
CA GLY A 29 -18.80 -6.49 9.26
C GLY A 29 -18.80 -5.63 8.01
N VAL A 30 -17.77 -4.79 7.80
CA VAL A 30 -17.60 -4.07 6.54
C VAL A 30 -16.88 -5.00 5.53
N PRO A 31 -17.50 -5.33 4.39
CA PRO A 31 -16.81 -6.08 3.34
C PRO A 31 -15.68 -5.24 2.73
N ILE A 32 -14.45 -5.76 2.81
CA ILE A 32 -13.23 -5.03 2.45
C ILE A 32 -12.34 -5.87 1.55
N ILE A 33 -11.73 -5.22 0.56
CA ILE A 33 -10.59 -5.72 -0.21
C ILE A 33 -9.40 -4.81 0.10
N ALA A 34 -8.32 -5.40 0.59
CA ALA A 34 -7.07 -4.70 0.92
C ALA A 34 -6.06 -4.82 -0.23
N ILE A 35 -5.43 -3.71 -0.61
CA ILE A 35 -4.37 -3.65 -1.60
C ILE A 35 -3.12 -3.03 -0.95
N PRO A 36 -2.02 -3.78 -0.81
CA PRO A 36 -0.80 -3.30 -0.19
C PRO A 36 -0.07 -2.29 -1.08
N LYS A 37 0.04 -1.05 -0.60
CA LYS A 37 0.70 0.08 -1.28
C LYS A 37 1.64 0.81 -0.34
N THR A 38 2.93 0.55 -0.51
CA THR A 38 4.03 1.20 0.19
C THR A 38 5.30 1.10 -0.67
N ILE A 39 6.21 2.07 -0.51
CA ILE A 39 7.54 2.01 -1.13
C ILE A 39 8.52 1.11 -0.36
N HIS A 40 8.16 0.66 0.84
CA HIS A 40 9.05 -0.04 1.76
C HIS A 40 9.08 -1.56 1.56
N ASN A 41 8.14 -2.12 0.78
CA ASN A 41 7.97 -3.56 0.57
C ASN A 41 7.97 -4.40 1.86
N ASN A 42 7.30 -3.90 2.90
CA ASN A 42 7.35 -4.44 4.26
C ASN A 42 5.98 -4.98 4.75
N ILE A 43 5.10 -5.37 3.83
CA ILE A 43 3.78 -5.92 4.17
C ILE A 43 3.81 -7.43 4.01
N HIS A 44 3.41 -8.15 5.06
CA HIS A 44 3.33 -9.61 5.03
C HIS A 44 2.18 -10.10 4.12
N GLY A 45 2.39 -11.23 3.44
CA GLY A 45 1.38 -11.85 2.57
C GLY A 45 1.47 -11.45 1.09
N THR A 46 2.47 -10.66 0.71
CA THR A 46 2.82 -10.37 -0.70
C THR A 46 4.34 -10.31 -0.85
N ASP A 47 4.86 -10.71 -2.01
CA ASP A 47 6.29 -10.55 -2.34
C ASP A 47 6.63 -9.09 -2.67
N TYR A 48 5.64 -8.35 -3.21
CA TYR A 48 5.80 -6.97 -3.66
C TYR A 48 4.62 -6.08 -3.28
N THR A 49 4.91 -4.84 -2.92
CA THR A 49 3.91 -3.79 -2.66
C THR A 49 3.85 -2.78 -3.81
N LEU A 50 2.65 -2.21 -4.03
CA LEU A 50 2.47 -1.20 -5.06
C LEU A 50 3.31 0.04 -4.73
N GLY A 51 4.17 0.43 -5.68
CA GLY A 51 5.09 1.55 -5.55
C GLY A 51 6.55 1.18 -5.23
N PHE A 52 6.83 -0.05 -4.79
CA PHE A 52 8.19 -0.49 -4.47
C PHE A 52 9.14 -0.40 -5.68
N SER A 53 8.75 -0.93 -6.83
CA SER A 53 9.59 -0.93 -8.05
C SER A 53 9.92 0.49 -8.52
N THR A 54 8.96 1.40 -8.46
CA THR A 54 9.17 2.82 -8.78
C THR A 54 10.15 3.47 -7.80
N GLY A 55 9.97 3.24 -6.50
CA GLY A 55 10.88 3.77 -5.46
C GLY A 55 12.32 3.26 -5.65
N LEU A 56 12.49 1.96 -5.88
CA LEU A 56 13.78 1.34 -6.14
C LEU A 56 14.46 1.93 -7.38
N ALA A 57 13.74 2.00 -8.51
CA ALA A 57 14.28 2.54 -9.76
C ALA A 57 14.75 4.00 -9.61
N ARG A 58 13.99 4.82 -8.89
CA ARG A 58 14.36 6.22 -8.59
C ARG A 58 15.60 6.31 -7.70
N GLY A 59 15.69 5.48 -6.66
CA GLY A 59 16.86 5.43 -5.79
C GLY A 59 18.13 5.01 -6.53
N VAL A 60 18.03 4.00 -7.39
CA VAL A 60 19.15 3.55 -8.23
C VAL A 60 19.58 4.65 -9.21
N SER A 61 18.63 5.32 -9.88
CA SER A 61 18.92 6.47 -10.77
C SER A 61 19.68 7.56 -10.03
N PHE A 62 19.24 7.92 -8.83
CA PHE A 62 19.87 8.96 -8.03
C PHE A 62 21.31 8.60 -7.63
N ILE A 63 21.57 7.34 -7.26
CA ILE A 63 22.93 6.87 -6.97
C ILE A 63 23.82 6.95 -8.22
N HIS A 64 23.29 6.61 -9.40
CA HIS A 64 24.04 6.74 -10.65
C HIS A 64 24.36 8.20 -10.97
N GLU A 65 23.43 9.12 -10.78
CA GLU A 65 23.64 10.56 -10.97
C GLU A 65 24.74 11.09 -10.03
N LEU A 66 24.69 10.73 -8.74
CA LEU A 66 25.73 11.12 -7.78
C LEU A 66 27.12 10.56 -8.15
N ARG A 67 27.20 9.32 -8.64
CA ARG A 67 28.46 8.72 -9.10
C ARG A 67 29.01 9.38 -10.35
N ALA A 68 28.17 9.94 -11.21
CA ALA A 68 28.61 10.65 -12.41
C ALA A 68 29.15 12.06 -12.10
N LEU A 69 28.79 12.62 -10.93
CA LEU A 69 29.26 13.93 -10.47
C LEU A 69 30.55 13.87 -9.63
N ALA A 70 30.87 12.71 -9.07
CA ALA A 70 32.06 12.47 -8.26
C ALA A 70 33.28 12.16 -9.15
#